data_AF-A0A820NIP5-F1
#
_entry.id   AF-A0A820NIP5-F1
#
_cell.length_a   1.000
_cell.length_b   1.000
_cell.length_c   1.000
_cell.angle_alpha   90.00
_cell.angle_beta   90.00
_cell.angle_gamma   90.00
#
_symmetry.space_group_name_H-M   'P 1'
#
loop_
_entity.id
_entity.type
_entity.pdbx_description
1 polymer ?
#
loop_
_entity_poly.entity_id
_entity_poly.type
_entity_poly.pdbx_seq_one_letter_code
_entity_poly.pdbx_strand_id
1 'polypeptide(L)'
;SQTIKDGQPVVFDAQIDAYPQPKVTWLKDGKPLTPDLGFESQYDIKTGQITLKHKGATPKHAGEFICRVENSAGTIDAPVKLEVQTAPVITKKLVDQEVMIDNEIRFVVDITGSPSPKISWTKDDAPIKPDAQHIIETNGTTQTL
;
A
#
# COMPACT_ATOMS: atom_id res chain seq x y z
N SER A 1 -12.72 -1.31 -3.33
CA SER A 1 -11.25 -1.16 -3.30
C SER A 1 -10.62 -2.38 -3.94
N GLN A 2 -9.41 -2.26 -4.47
CA GLN A 2 -8.60 -3.35 -5.01
C GLN A 2 -7.29 -3.40 -4.24
N THR A 3 -6.92 -4.59 -3.76
CA THR A 3 -5.71 -4.80 -2.97
C THR A 3 -4.80 -5.78 -3.69
N ILE A 4 -3.54 -5.41 -3.87
CA ILE A 4 -2.51 -6.22 -4.54
C ILE A 4 -1.23 -6.26 -3.71
N LYS A 5 -0.35 -7.20 -4.03
CA LYS A 5 1.01 -7.23 -3.47
C LYS A 5 1.93 -6.32 -4.26
N ASP A 6 2.98 -5.80 -3.61
CA ASP A 6 4.01 -4.99 -4.25
C ASP A 6 4.60 -5.67 -5.49
N GLY A 7 4.73 -4.88 -6.56
CA GLY A 7 5.23 -5.33 -7.86
C GLY A 7 4.21 -6.10 -8.70
N GLN A 8 3.00 -6.38 -8.22
CA GLN A 8 1.97 -7.06 -9.01
C GLN A 8 1.30 -6.11 -10.03
N PRO A 9 0.84 -6.64 -11.18
CA PRO A 9 0.06 -5.86 -12.12
C PRO A 9 -1.30 -5.49 -11.53
N VAL A 10 -1.85 -4.36 -11.99
CA VAL A 10 -3.21 -3.90 -11.67
C VAL A 10 -3.94 -3.53 -12.94
N VAL A 11 -5.24 -3.83 -12.96
CA VAL A 11 -6.16 -3.45 -14.02
C VAL A 11 -7.42 -2.94 -13.34
N PHE A 12 -7.81 -1.71 -13.66
CA PHE A 12 -9.16 -1.20 -13.46
C PHE A 12 -9.89 -1.25 -14.80
N ASP A 13 -11.14 -1.68 -14.79
CA ASP A 13 -11.99 -1.70 -15.95
C ASP A 13 -13.40 -1.22 -15.61
N ALA A 14 -14.06 -0.61 -16.60
CA ALA A 14 -15.44 -0.17 -16.49
C ALA A 14 -16.11 -0.15 -17.87
N GLN A 15 -17.43 -0.12 -17.84
CA GLN A 15 -18.29 0.00 -19.01
C GLN A 15 -18.98 1.37 -18.97
N ILE A 16 -18.78 2.15 -20.02
CA ILE A 16 -19.33 3.50 -20.15
C ILE A 16 -20.53 3.46 -21.09
N ASP A 17 -21.68 3.86 -20.57
CA ASP A 17 -22.89 4.13 -21.34
C ASP A 17 -23.28 5.59 -21.10
N ALA A 18 -22.93 6.46 -22.05
CA ALA A 18 -23.20 7.89 -21.94
C ALA A 18 -23.41 8.52 -23.31
N TYR A 19 -24.40 9.42 -23.38
CA TYR A 19 -24.76 10.17 -24.57
C TYR A 19 -25.09 11.63 -24.20
N PRO A 20 -24.66 12.65 -24.98
CA PRO A 20 -23.75 12.59 -26.13
C PRO A 20 -22.37 12.01 -25.79
N GLN A 21 -21.56 11.69 -26.82
CA GLN A 21 -20.26 11.05 -26.64
C GLN A 21 -19.43 11.74 -25.55
N PRO A 22 -19.04 11.03 -24.48
CA PRO A 22 -18.37 11.64 -23.35
C PRO A 22 -16.86 11.78 -23.57
N LYS A 23 -16.28 12.73 -22.86
CA LYS A 23 -14.86 12.76 -22.51
C LYS A 23 -14.64 11.91 -21.26
N VAL A 24 -13.61 11.07 -21.29
CA VAL A 24 -13.25 10.23 -20.13
C VAL A 24 -11.86 10.60 -19.64
N THR A 25 -11.71 10.77 -18.33
CA THR A 25 -10.47 11.15 -17.68
C THR A 25 -10.26 10.36 -16.39
N TRP A 26 -9.00 10.13 -16.03
CA TRP A 26 -8.64 9.50 -14.77
C TRP A 26 -8.06 10.52 -13.81
N LEU A 27 -8.48 10.45 -12.55
CA LEU A 27 -7.88 11.17 -11.45
C LEU A 27 -7.23 10.21 -10.47
N LYS A 28 -6.12 10.62 -9.85
CA LYS A 28 -5.53 10.00 -8.68
C LYS A 28 -5.48 11.02 -7.54
N ASP A 29 -6.05 10.69 -6.40
CA ASP A 29 -6.10 11.51 -5.19
C ASP A 29 -6.60 12.95 -5.49
N GLY A 30 -7.68 13.03 -6.27
CA GLY A 30 -8.33 14.29 -6.67
C GLY A 30 -7.62 15.11 -7.76
N LYS A 31 -6.48 14.64 -8.28
CA LYS A 31 -5.70 15.33 -9.34
C LYS A 31 -5.70 14.50 -10.63
N PRO A 32 -5.56 15.13 -11.81
CA PRO A 32 -5.42 14.38 -13.06
C PRO A 32 -4.28 13.37 -12.98
N LEU A 33 -4.52 12.14 -13.44
CA LEU A 33 -3.52 11.09 -13.44
C LEU A 33 -2.34 11.50 -14.32
N THR A 34 -1.14 11.48 -13.76
CA THR A 34 0.07 11.95 -14.43
C THR A 34 0.83 10.81 -15.12
N PRO A 35 1.44 11.03 -16.30
CA PRO A 35 2.13 9.98 -17.06
C PRO A 35 3.34 9.33 -16.34
N ASP A 36 3.98 10.04 -15.42
CA ASP A 36 5.12 9.55 -14.63
C ASP A 36 4.76 8.39 -13.68
N LEU A 37 3.47 8.20 -13.41
CA LEU A 37 2.95 7.04 -12.70
C LEU A 37 2.84 5.79 -13.58
N GLY A 38 3.13 5.87 -14.88
CA GLY A 38 3.30 4.71 -15.76
C GLY A 38 2.02 3.93 -16.06
N PHE A 39 0.85 4.50 -15.80
CA PHE A 39 -0.43 3.86 -16.12
C PHE A 39 -0.77 4.01 -17.61
N GLU A 40 -1.29 2.94 -18.19
CA GLU A 40 -1.76 2.88 -19.58
C GLU A 40 -3.30 2.86 -19.58
N SER A 41 -3.94 3.88 -20.17
CA SER A 41 -5.40 3.93 -20.32
C SER A 41 -5.82 3.59 -21.74
N GLN A 42 -6.88 2.81 -21.89
CA GLN A 42 -7.49 2.49 -23.20
C GLN A 42 -9.00 2.62 -23.11
N TYR A 43 -9.60 3.37 -24.02
CA TYR A 43 -11.05 3.53 -24.12
C TYR A 43 -11.52 3.17 -25.53
N ASP A 44 -12.35 2.14 -25.65
CA ASP A 44 -13.03 1.78 -26.88
C ASP A 44 -14.42 2.43 -26.89
N ILE A 45 -14.55 3.48 -27.70
CA ILE A 45 -15.79 4.26 -27.84
C ILE A 45 -16.94 3.41 -28.43
N LYS A 46 -16.64 2.39 -29.25
CA LYS A 46 -17.69 1.58 -29.90
C LYS A 46 -18.33 0.62 -28.91
N THR A 47 -17.51 -0.01 -28.08
CA THR A 47 -17.97 -0.97 -27.08
C THR A 47 -18.30 -0.31 -25.75
N GLY A 48 -17.81 0.91 -25.49
CA GLY A 48 -17.93 1.57 -24.19
C GLY A 48 -16.90 1.08 -23.15
N GLN A 49 -16.02 0.15 -23.50
CA GLN A 49 -15.07 -0.44 -22.56
C GLN A 49 -13.92 0.53 -22.28
N ILE A 50 -13.66 0.82 -21.00
CA ILE A 50 -12.46 1.56 -20.56
C ILE A 50 -11.61 0.70 -19.62
N THR A 51 -10.29 0.81 -19.77
CA THR A 51 -9.33 0.17 -18.85
C THR A 51 -8.20 1.12 -18.46
N LEU A 52 -7.68 0.94 -17.25
CA LEU A 52 -6.47 1.58 -16.74
C LEU A 52 -5.55 0.52 -16.15
N LYS A 53 -4.32 0.41 -16.65
CA LYS A 53 -3.42 -0.71 -16.34
C LYS A 53 -2.05 -0.24 -15.87
N HIS A 54 -1.45 -0.95 -14.93
CA HIS A 54 -0.04 -0.80 -14.56
C HIS A 54 0.61 -2.18 -14.42
N LYS A 55 1.84 -2.36 -14.91
CA LYS A 55 2.50 -3.68 -15.01
C LYS A 55 3.09 -4.19 -13.70
N GLY A 56 3.47 -3.29 -12.80
CA GLY A 56 4.03 -3.64 -11.49
C GLY A 56 3.84 -2.51 -10.50
N ALA A 57 2.68 -2.47 -9.86
CA ALA A 57 2.33 -1.39 -8.94
C ALA A 57 3.03 -1.55 -7.59
N THR A 58 3.71 -0.48 -7.19
CA THR A 58 4.37 -0.31 -5.89
C THR A 58 3.58 0.64 -4.97
N PRO A 59 3.94 0.80 -3.68
CA PRO A 59 3.22 1.65 -2.74
C PRO A 59 3.00 3.10 -3.19
N LYS A 60 3.85 3.65 -4.07
CA LYS A 60 3.68 5.00 -4.64
C LYS A 60 2.41 5.15 -5.50
N HIS A 61 1.90 4.04 -6.05
CA HIS A 61 0.70 4.04 -6.89
C HIS A 61 -0.58 3.85 -6.07
N ALA A 62 -0.48 3.47 -4.79
CA ALA A 62 -1.65 3.38 -3.92
C ALA A 62 -2.34 4.74 -3.80
N GLY A 63 -3.65 4.73 -3.61
CA GLY A 63 -4.47 5.94 -3.58
C GLY A 63 -5.87 5.72 -4.10
N GLU A 64 -6.65 6.79 -4.14
CA GLU A 64 -7.98 6.80 -4.74
C GLU A 64 -7.87 7.15 -6.23
N PHE A 65 -8.41 6.30 -7.08
CA PHE A 65 -8.56 6.54 -8.51
C PHE A 65 -10.02 6.87 -8.82
N ILE A 66 -10.26 7.80 -9.74
CA ILE A 66 -11.60 8.15 -10.18
C ILE A 66 -11.63 8.11 -11.70
N CYS A 67 -12.51 7.30 -12.28
CA CYS A 67 -12.89 7.43 -13.67
C CYS A 67 -13.97 8.51 -13.76
N ARG A 68 -13.64 9.65 -14.37
CA ARG A 68 -14.58 10.76 -14.60
C ARG A 68 -15.05 10.76 -16.04
N VAL A 69 -16.36 10.69 -16.23
CA VAL A 69 -17.05 10.71 -17.51
C VAL A 69 -17.85 12.00 -17.60
N GLU A 70 -17.60 12.82 -18.62
CA GLU A 70 -18.18 14.15 -18.78
C GLU A 70 -18.70 14.37 -20.20
N ASN A 71 -19.93 14.88 -20.33
CA ASN A 71 -20.50 15.34 -21.59
C ASN A 71 -21.38 16.58 -21.37
N SER A 72 -22.08 17.04 -22.42
CA SER A 72 -22.95 18.21 -22.33
C SER A 72 -24.18 18.03 -21.42
N ALA A 73 -24.54 16.79 -21.06
CA ALA A 73 -25.65 16.49 -20.16
C ALA A 73 -25.20 16.47 -18.69
N GLY A 74 -23.91 16.26 -18.41
CA GLY A 74 -23.35 16.32 -17.07
C GLY A 74 -22.08 15.51 -16.90
N THR A 75 -21.75 15.27 -15.63
CA THR A 75 -20.53 14.58 -15.20
C THR A 75 -20.85 13.52 -14.17
N ILE A 76 -20.22 12.35 -14.28
CA ILE A 76 -20.28 11.28 -13.29
C ILE A 76 -18.87 10.77 -12.96
N ASP A 77 -18.68 10.41 -11.70
CA ASP A 77 -17.43 9.88 -11.15
C ASP A 77 -17.63 8.43 -10.67
N ALA A 78 -16.68 7.56 -10.99
CA ALA A 78 -16.61 6.19 -10.50
C ALA A 78 -15.30 6.00 -9.70
N PRO A 79 -15.33 6.15 -8.36
CA PRO A 79 -14.14 6.03 -7.51
C PRO A 79 -13.79 4.57 -7.22
N VAL A 80 -12.48 4.29 -7.14
CA VAL A 80 -11.91 3.01 -6.71
C VAL A 80 -10.60 3.24 -5.97
N LYS A 81 -10.44 2.63 -4.80
CA LYS A 81 -9.20 2.72 -4.01
C LYS A 81 -8.25 1.57 -4.34
N LEU A 82 -6.99 1.87 -4.63
CA LEU A 82 -5.89 0.91 -4.75
C LEU A 82 -5.09 0.82 -3.45
N GLU A 83 -4.90 -0.40 -2.96
CA GLU A 83 -4.02 -0.71 -1.85
C GLU A 83 -2.90 -1.65 -2.31
N VAL A 84 -1.66 -1.33 -1.93
CA VAL A 84 -0.48 -2.14 -2.24
C VAL A 84 0.15 -2.63 -0.95
N GLN A 85 0.18 -3.95 -0.78
CA GLN A 85 0.72 -4.63 0.39
C GLN A 85 2.19 -5.00 0.18
N THR A 86 3.02 -4.72 1.18
CA THR A 86 4.44 -5.08 1.18
C THR A 86 4.69 -6.18 2.22
N ALA A 87 5.55 -7.13 1.88
CA ALA A 87 5.97 -8.16 2.83
C ALA A 87 6.73 -7.52 4.00
N PRO A 88 6.69 -8.13 5.20
CA PRO A 88 7.52 -7.69 6.30
C PRO A 88 9.01 -7.78 5.96
N VAL A 89 9.77 -6.71 6.19
CA VAL A 89 11.23 -6.66 5.98
C VAL A 89 11.90 -6.11 7.21
N ILE A 90 12.83 -6.88 7.77
CA ILE A 90 13.74 -6.42 8.84
C ILE A 90 14.77 -5.49 8.22
N THR A 91 14.67 -4.20 8.52
CA THR A 91 15.58 -3.15 8.03
C THR A 91 16.72 -2.87 9.01
N LYS A 92 16.51 -3.13 10.31
CA LYS A 92 17.56 -3.15 11.32
C LYS A 92 17.53 -4.49 12.05
N LYS A 93 18.60 -5.26 11.87
CA LYS A 93 18.76 -6.58 12.49
C LYS A 93 19.18 -6.43 13.95
N LEU A 94 18.90 -7.48 14.72
CA LEU A 94 19.48 -7.67 16.03
C LEU A 94 21.00 -7.68 15.95
N VAL A 95 21.62 -7.14 16.98
CA VAL A 95 23.06 -7.11 17.16
C VAL A 95 23.36 -7.74 18.50
N ASP A 96 24.36 -8.62 18.51
CA ASP A 96 24.86 -9.24 19.73
C ASP A 96 25.39 -8.18 20.68
N GLN A 97 25.15 -8.38 21.97
CA GLN A 97 25.52 -7.43 23.01
C GLN A 97 26.18 -8.15 24.17
N GLU A 98 27.26 -7.56 24.66
CA GLU A 98 27.92 -7.95 25.90
C GLU A 98 27.54 -6.93 26.98
N VAL A 99 27.00 -7.41 28.10
CA VAL A 99 26.51 -6.57 29.18
C VAL A 99 26.99 -7.13 30.52
N MET A 100 27.29 -6.25 31.47
CA MET A 100 27.63 -6.66 32.83
C MET A 100 26.39 -7.20 33.54
N ILE A 101 26.61 -8.10 34.50
CA ILE A 101 25.54 -8.60 35.37
C ILE A 101 24.85 -7.41 36.06
N ASP A 102 23.53 -7.52 36.24
CA ASP A 102 22.63 -6.51 36.84
C ASP A 102 22.45 -5.21 36.04
N ASN A 103 23.07 -5.08 34.86
CA ASN A 103 22.78 -3.99 33.95
C ASN A 103 21.64 -4.33 32.99
N GLU A 104 20.90 -3.30 32.59
CA GLU A 104 19.89 -3.39 31.54
C GLU A 104 20.55 -3.58 30.17
N ILE A 105 19.88 -4.36 29.32
CA ILE A 105 20.25 -4.58 27.92
C ILE A 105 19.05 -4.18 27.05
N ARG A 106 19.32 -3.75 25.82
CA ARG A 106 18.27 -3.27 24.92
C ARG A 106 18.40 -3.88 23.54
N PHE A 107 17.43 -4.69 23.13
CA PHE A 107 17.38 -5.24 21.77
C PHE A 107 16.46 -4.41 20.90
N VAL A 108 16.96 -3.96 19.75
CA VAL A 108 16.21 -3.07 18.84
C VAL A 108 16.15 -3.67 17.45
N VAL A 109 14.94 -3.80 16.92
CA VAL A 109 14.67 -4.18 15.52
C VAL A 109 13.84 -3.11 14.84
N ASP A 110 14.12 -2.88 13.57
CA ASP A 110 13.25 -2.09 12.69
C ASP A 110 12.66 -3.05 11.66
N ILE A 111 11.32 -3.10 11.61
CA ILE A 111 10.58 -3.96 10.70
C ILE A 111 9.54 -3.12 9.97
N THR A 112 9.64 -3.12 8.65
CA THR A 112 8.70 -2.45 7.74
C THR A 112 7.74 -3.47 7.14
N GLY A 113 6.57 -3.04 6.66
CA GLY A 113 5.57 -3.91 6.02
C GLY A 113 4.20 -3.25 6.00
N SER A 114 3.37 -3.64 5.03
CA SER A 114 2.00 -3.15 4.89
C SER A 114 1.08 -4.35 4.58
N PRO A 115 0.15 -4.72 5.48
CA PRO A 115 -0.15 -4.08 6.76
C PRO A 115 1.02 -4.13 7.76
N SER A 116 0.98 -3.28 8.79
CA SER A 116 2.02 -3.24 9.83
C SER A 116 2.23 -4.63 10.43
N PRO A 117 3.47 -5.17 10.42
CA PRO A 117 3.73 -6.51 10.89
C PRO A 117 3.56 -6.62 12.40
N LYS A 118 3.09 -7.78 12.87
CA LYS A 118 3.10 -8.13 14.28
C LYS A 118 4.47 -8.70 14.65
N ILE A 119 5.09 -8.16 15.69
CA ILE A 119 6.42 -8.56 16.15
C ILE A 119 6.28 -9.26 17.50
N SER A 120 7.04 -10.34 17.69
CA SER A 120 7.10 -11.13 18.93
C SER A 120 8.54 -11.52 19.23
N TRP A 121 8.91 -11.47 20.51
CA TRP A 121 10.24 -11.83 20.99
C TRP A 121 10.25 -13.24 21.58
N THR A 122 11.34 -13.95 21.37
CA THR A 122 11.60 -15.26 21.96
C THR A 122 13.02 -15.32 22.49
N LYS A 123 13.21 -16.00 23.63
CA LYS A 123 14.52 -16.40 24.14
C LYS A 123 14.53 -17.91 24.27
N ASP A 124 15.49 -18.58 23.65
CA ASP A 124 15.59 -20.05 23.64
C ASP A 124 14.25 -20.72 23.26
N ASP A 125 13.64 -20.22 22.18
CA ASP A 125 12.30 -20.60 21.66
C ASP A 125 11.10 -20.34 22.59
N ALA A 126 11.32 -19.84 23.81
CA ALA A 126 10.25 -19.45 24.72
C ALA A 126 9.79 -18.00 24.44
N PRO A 127 8.48 -17.74 24.34
CA PRO A 127 7.95 -16.40 24.08
C PRO A 127 8.20 -15.47 25.26
N ILE A 128 8.75 -14.30 24.98
CA ILE A 128 8.88 -13.21 25.95
C ILE A 128 7.59 -12.39 25.90
N LYS A 129 6.96 -12.24 27.06
CA LYS A 129 5.80 -11.35 27.26
C LYS A 129 6.23 -10.15 28.09
N PRO A 130 5.58 -8.98 27.92
CA PRO A 130 5.86 -7.84 28.78
C PRO A 130 5.61 -8.18 30.25
N ASP A 131 6.57 -7.90 31.11
CA ASP A 131 6.51 -8.05 32.57
C ASP A 131 7.45 -7.05 33.27
N ALA A 132 7.76 -7.26 34.55
CA ALA A 132 8.64 -6.36 35.30
C ALA A 132 10.12 -6.43 34.89
N GLN A 133 10.53 -7.48 34.18
CA GLN A 133 11.91 -7.72 33.71
C GLN A 133 12.05 -7.52 32.19
N HIS A 134 10.95 -7.62 31.43
CA HIS A 134 10.93 -7.51 29.98
C HIS A 134 9.99 -6.38 29.55
N ILE A 135 10.56 -5.27 29.09
CA ILE A 135 9.80 -4.09 28.66
C ILE A 135 9.78 -4.06 27.14
N ILE A 136 8.61 -4.26 26.53
CA ILE A 136 8.48 -4.22 25.06
C ILE A 136 7.81 -2.92 24.64
N GLU A 137 8.54 -2.09 23.90
CA GLU A 137 8.07 -0.82 23.37
C GLU A 137 8.00 -0.85 21.85
N THR A 138 6.91 -0.33 21.28
CA THR A 138 6.75 -0.21 19.81
C THR A 138 6.57 1.26 19.44
N ASN A 139 7.44 1.76 18.56
CA ASN A 139 7.36 3.10 18.01
C ASN A 139 7.46 3.04 16.48
N GLY A 140 6.31 3.18 15.80
CA GLY A 140 6.24 3.06 14.35
C GLY A 140 6.69 1.68 13.87
N THR A 141 7.79 1.63 13.13
CA THR A 141 8.41 0.40 12.60
C THR A 141 9.45 -0.20 13.56
N THR A 142 9.78 0.48 14.65
CA THR A 142 10.80 0.06 15.62
C THR A 142 10.16 -0.67 16.79
N GLN A 143 10.69 -1.84 17.15
CA GLN A 143 10.38 -2.50 18.41
C GLN A 143 11.63 -2.65 19.25
N THR A 144 11.52 -2.28 20.52
CA THR A 144 12.53 -2.44 21.56
C THR A 144 12.06 -3.47 22.56
N LEU A 145 12.94 -4.41 22.91
CA LEU A 145 12.88 -5.22 24.12
C LEU A 145 13.98 -4.79 25.09
#